data_AF-A0A0B8QS68-F1
#
_entry.id   AF-A0A0B8QS68-F1
#
_cell.length_a   1.000
_cell.length_b   1.000
_cell.length_c   1.000
_cell.angle_alpha   90.00
_cell.angle_beta   90.00
_cell.angle_gamma   90.00
#
_symmetry.space_group_name_H-M   'P 1'
#
loop_
_entity.id
_entity.type
_entity.pdbx_description
1 polymer ?
#
loop_
_entity_poly.entity_id
_entity_poly.type
_entity_poly.pdbx_seq_one_letter_code
_entity_poly.pdbx_strand_id
1 'polypeptide(L)'
;MGLIATLLLGLFAFMNVPGLQLYVVQLAEKFTPKDITLVSAFNIAAFNVGITLGSFVGGQISKGSSVVFTPLGGIIIILLAMFLIRLAQKDQASKL
;
A
#
# COMPACT_ATOMS: atom_id res chain seq x y z
N MET A 1 21.43 -4.62 19.38
CA MET A 1 20.58 -5.50 18.55
C MET A 1 19.26 -4.87 18.13
N GLY A 2 18.55 -4.14 19.00
CA GLY A 2 17.28 -3.46 18.62
C GLY A 2 17.39 -2.48 17.44
N LEU A 3 18.41 -1.61 17.41
CA LEU A 3 18.60 -0.62 16.33
C LEU A 3 18.70 -1.28 14.94
N ILE A 4 19.54 -2.30 14.80
CA ILE A 4 19.74 -3.01 13.53
C ILE A 4 18.45 -3.71 13.11
N ALA A 5 17.75 -4.35 14.05
CA ALA A 5 16.46 -4.98 13.78
C ALA A 5 15.40 -3.96 13.31
N THR A 6 15.33 -2.79 13.94
CA THR A 6 14.41 -1.71 13.54
C THR A 6 14.77 -1.10 12.18
N LEU A 7 16.06 -0.94 11.89
CA LEU A 7 16.52 -0.49 10.57
C LEU A 7 16.16 -1.49 9.47
N LEU A 8 16.39 -2.79 9.70
CA LEU A 8 16.02 -3.84 8.75
C LEU A 8 14.50 -3.90 8.58
N LEU A 9 13.73 -3.82 9.66
CA LEU A 9 12.27 -3.76 9.60
C LEU A 9 11.79 -2.57 8.77
N GLY A 10 12.32 -1.38 9.02
CA GLY A 10 11.98 -0.17 8.25
C GLY A 10 12.36 -0.31 6.77
N LEU A 11 13.55 -0.83 6.48
CA LEU A 11 14.01 -1.08 5.12
C LEU A 11 13.05 -2.02 4.38
N PHE A 12 12.78 -3.21 4.92
CA PHE A 12 11.90 -4.18 4.27
C PHE A 12 10.45 -3.71 4.19
N ALA A 13 9.97 -2.95 5.18
CA ALA A 13 8.62 -2.41 5.17
C ALA A 13 8.40 -1.38 4.04
N PHE A 14 9.39 -0.52 3.76
CA PHE A 14 9.25 0.56 2.78
C PHE A 14 9.87 0.28 1.42
N MET A 15 10.83 -0.64 1.30
CA MET A 15 11.59 -0.87 0.06
C MET A 15 10.73 -1.20 -1.16
N ASN A 16 9.60 -1.89 -0.96
CA ASN A 16 8.69 -2.24 -2.07
C ASN A 16 7.88 -1.04 -2.58
N VAL A 17 7.63 -0.05 -1.72
CA VAL A 17 6.76 1.10 -2.02
C VAL A 17 7.29 1.95 -3.19
N PRO A 18 8.54 2.48 -3.16
CA PRO A 18 9.02 3.33 -4.24
C PRO A 18 9.15 2.57 -5.56
N GLY A 19 9.48 1.28 -5.52
CA GLY A 19 9.55 0.44 -6.73
C GLY A 19 8.19 0.31 -7.43
N LEU A 20 7.13 0.00 -6.68
CA LEU A 20 5.77 -0.08 -7.22
C LEU A 20 5.24 1.30 -7.64
N GLN A 21 5.57 2.36 -6.89
CA GLN A 21 5.17 3.71 -7.24
C GLN A 21 5.77 4.14 -8.59
N LEU A 22 7.07 3.93 -8.79
CA LEU A 22 7.72 4.23 -10.07
C LEU A 22 7.16 3.39 -11.21
N TYR A 23 6.87 2.11 -10.96
CA TYR A 23 6.30 1.23 -11.97
C TYR A 23 4.95 1.73 -12.52
N VAL A 24 4.07 2.24 -11.66
CA VAL A 24 2.77 2.82 -12.08
C VAL A 24 2.98 4.06 -12.97
N VAL A 25 3.97 4.90 -12.66
CA VAL A 25 4.31 6.07 -13.48
C VAL A 25 4.89 5.65 -14.84
N GLN A 26 5.79 4.67 -14.87
CA GLN A 26 6.33 4.10 -16.12
C GLN A 26 5.23 3.49 -17.00
N LEU A 27 4.22 2.87 -16.38
CA LEU A 27 3.06 2.36 -17.09
C LEU A 27 2.25 3.49 -17.73
N ALA A 28 2.05 4.58 -17.00
CA ALA A 28 1.38 5.78 -17.54
C ALA A 28 2.16 6.41 -18.69
N GLU A 29 3.49 6.48 -18.60
CA GLU A 29 4.35 6.95 -19.69
C GLU A 29 4.15 6.13 -20.98
N LYS A 30 3.96 4.82 -20.84
CA LYS A 30 3.81 3.91 -21.98
C LYS A 30 2.39 3.89 -22.56
N PHE A 31 1.35 3.90 -21.72
CA PHE A 31 -0.03 3.64 -22.15
C PHE A 31 -0.92 4.88 -22.18
N THR A 32 -0.64 5.89 -21.34
CA THR A 32 -1.45 7.12 -21.22
C THR A 32 -0.55 8.35 -21.02
N PRO A 33 0.35 8.68 -21.98
CA PRO A 33 1.37 9.71 -21.79
C PRO A 33 0.81 11.12 -21.57
N LYS A 34 -0.45 11.36 -21.95
CA LYS A 34 -1.14 12.64 -21.73
C LYS A 34 -1.55 12.85 -20.26
N ASP A 35 -1.64 11.78 -19.47
CA ASP A 35 -2.18 11.79 -18.11
C ASP A 35 -1.13 11.44 -17.03
N ILE A 36 0.16 11.43 -17.36
CA ILE A 36 1.25 11.04 -16.44
C ILE A 36 1.19 11.83 -15.12
N THR A 37 0.99 13.15 -15.20
CA THR A 37 0.89 14.02 -14.01
C THR A 37 -0.29 13.63 -13.13
N LEU A 38 -1.43 13.28 -13.72
CA LEU A 38 -2.61 12.85 -12.99
C LEU A 38 -2.36 11.49 -12.31
N VAL A 39 -1.83 10.51 -13.04
CA VAL A 39 -1.54 9.18 -12.50
C VAL A 39 -0.51 9.25 -11.37
N SER A 40 0.55 10.05 -11.53
CA SER A 40 1.55 10.26 -10.49
C SER A 40 0.94 10.92 -9.23
N ALA A 41 0.10 11.94 -9.40
CA ALA A 41 -0.60 12.57 -8.28
C ALA A 41 -1.52 11.58 -7.54
N PHE A 42 -2.26 10.75 -8.28
CA PHE A 42 -3.09 9.70 -7.69
C PHE A 42 -2.28 8.65 -6.94
N ASN A 43 -1.09 8.29 -7.44
CA ASN A 43 -0.22 7.31 -6.80
C ASN A 43 0.26 7.79 -5.41
N ILE A 44 0.69 9.05 -5.32
CA ILE A 44 1.08 9.67 -4.04
C ILE A 44 -0.14 9.84 -3.12
N ALA A 45 -1.28 10.27 -3.66
CA ALA A 45 -2.51 10.43 -2.88
C ALA A 45 -2.99 9.09 -2.28
N ALA A 46 -3.00 8.02 -3.09
CA ALA A 46 -3.37 6.68 -2.64
C ALA A 46 -2.44 6.15 -1.54
N PHE A 47 -1.13 6.41 -1.67
CA PHE A 47 -0.17 6.06 -0.62
C PHE A 47 -0.46 6.79 0.70
N ASN A 48 -0.69 8.10 0.64
CA ASN A 48 -1.01 8.89 1.84
C ASN A 48 -2.31 8.41 2.51
N VAL A 49 -3.36 8.13 1.73
CA VAL A 49 -4.61 7.55 2.26
C VAL A 49 -4.34 6.19 2.92
N GLY A 50 -3.52 5.34 2.30
CA GLY A 50 -3.10 4.06 2.87
C GLY A 50 -2.40 4.23 4.22
N ILE A 51 -1.46 5.17 4.34
CA ILE A 51 -0.77 5.47 5.60
C ILE A 51 -1.75 6.01 6.65
N THR A 52 -2.66 6.92 6.28
CA THR A 52 -3.68 7.45 7.20
C THR A 52 -4.59 6.35 7.74
N LEU A 53 -5.13 5.49 6.86
CA LEU A 53 -5.99 4.37 7.26
C LEU A 53 -5.22 3.35 8.10
N GLY A 54 -4.01 2.98 7.69
CA GLY A 54 -3.17 2.03 8.41
C GLY A 54 -2.78 2.53 9.81
N SER A 55 -2.41 3.82 9.91
CA SER A 55 -2.07 4.46 11.19
C SER A 55 -3.28 4.60 12.11
N PHE A 56 -4.46 4.91 11.55
CA PHE A 56 -5.70 4.96 12.31
C PHE A 56 -6.07 3.59 12.87
N VAL A 57 -6.12 2.55 12.03
CA VAL A 57 -6.46 1.18 12.44
C VAL A 57 -5.43 0.64 13.43
N GLY A 58 -4.13 0.79 13.14
CA GLY A 58 -3.05 0.38 14.03
C GLY A 58 -3.10 1.10 15.38
N GLY A 59 -3.42 2.40 15.37
CA GLY A 59 -3.62 3.20 16.58
C GLY A 59 -4.80 2.71 17.43
N GLN A 60 -5.91 2.31 16.82
CA GLN A 60 -7.05 1.73 17.55
C GLN A 60 -6.72 0.36 18.14
N ILE A 61 -6.03 -0.51 17.39
CA ILE A 61 -5.61 -1.83 17.87
C ILE A 61 -4.67 -1.68 19.08
N SER A 62 -3.69 -0.78 18.99
CA SER A 62 -2.71 -0.51 20.06
C SER A 62 -3.35 0.02 21.36
N LYS A 63 -4.50 0.72 21.27
CA LYS A 63 -5.24 1.20 22.45
C LYS A 63 -5.97 0.08 23.20
N GLY A 64 -6.58 -0.86 22.47
CA GLY A 64 -7.39 -1.93 23.05
C GLY A 64 -6.62 -3.21 23.37
N SER A 65 -5.53 -3.45 22.65
CA SER A 65 -4.70 -4.66 22.71
C SER A 65 -3.24 -4.25 22.68
N SER A 66 -2.36 -4.93 23.43
CA SER A 66 -0.91 -4.67 23.41
C SER A 66 -0.38 -4.56 21.98
N VAL A 67 0.66 -3.72 21.76
CA VAL A 67 1.28 -3.44 20.45
C VAL A 67 1.63 -4.71 19.66
N VAL A 68 1.86 -5.82 20.36
CA VAL A 68 2.12 -7.16 19.81
C VAL A 68 1.02 -7.65 18.84
N PHE A 69 -0.22 -7.17 18.97
CA PHE A 69 -1.34 -7.58 18.10
C PHE A 69 -1.49 -6.71 16.83
N THR A 70 -0.79 -5.59 16.73
CA THR A 70 -0.80 -4.70 15.55
C THR A 70 -0.50 -5.41 14.22
N PRO A 71 0.46 -6.38 14.16
CA PRO A 71 0.72 -7.14 12.94
C PRO A 71 -0.50 -7.91 12.40
N LEU A 72 -1.40 -8.39 13.27
CA LEU A 72 -2.62 -9.07 12.83
C LEU A 72 -3.56 -8.13 12.07
N GLY A 73 -3.64 -6.87 12.50
CA GLY A 73 -4.35 -5.84 11.75
C GLY A 73 -3.76 -5.62 10.36
N GLY A 74 -2.43 -5.64 10.24
CA GLY A 74 -1.73 -5.59 8.96
C GLY A 74 -2.09 -6.76 8.03
N ILE A 75 -2.16 -7.98 8.56
CA ILE A 75 -2.57 -9.17 7.79
C ILE A 75 -3.99 -8.99 7.24
N ILE A 76 -4.93 -8.50 8.06
CA ILE A 76 -6.32 -8.26 7.62
C ILE A 76 -6.38 -7.22 6.49
N ILE A 77 -5.61 -6.13 6.60
CA ILE A 77 -5.52 -5.10 5.56
C ILE A 77 -4.97 -5.68 4.25
N ILE A 78 -3.94 -6.54 4.32
CA ILE A 78 -3.37 -7.21 3.14
C ILE A 78 -4.40 -8.16 2.51
N LEU A 79 -5.13 -8.95 3.31
CA LEU A 79 -6.19 -9.83 2.81
C LEU A 79 -7.30 -9.05 2.10
N LEU A 80 -7.73 -7.91 2.67
CA LEU A 80 -8.68 -6.99 2.06
C LEU A 80 -8.14 -6.43 0.74
N ALA A 81 -6.89 -5.98 0.70
CA ALA A 81 -6.27 -5.46 -0.51
C ALA A 81 -6.22 -6.52 -1.62
N MET A 82 -5.82 -7.76 -1.30
CA MET A 82 -5.81 -8.87 -2.26
C MET A 82 -7.22 -9.19 -2.79
N PHE A 83 -8.23 -9.16 -1.91
CA PHE A 83 -9.62 -9.36 -2.30
C PHE A 83 -10.10 -8.27 -3.28
N LEU A 84 -9.83 -6.99 -2.96
CA LEU A 84 -10.20 -5.86 -3.81
C LEU A 84 -9.48 -5.91 -5.17
N ILE A 85 -8.19 -6.23 -5.20
CA ILE A 85 -7.43 -6.39 -6.44
C ILE A 85 -8.07 -7.49 -7.30
N ARG A 86 -8.46 -8.61 -6.71
CA ARG A 86 -9.08 -9.73 -7.44
C ARG A 86 -10.45 -9.37 -8.00
N LEU A 87 -11.25 -8.58 -7.27
CA LEU A 87 -12.50 -8.04 -7.79
C LEU A 87 -12.27 -7.07 -8.95
N ALA A 88 -11.30 -6.16 -8.83
CA ALA A 88 -10.96 -5.21 -9.89
C ALA A 88 -10.48 -5.92 -11.17
N GLN A 89 -9.66 -6.97 -11.04
CA GLN A 89 -9.23 -7.80 -12.17
C GLN A 89 -10.40 -8.50 -12.86
N LYS A 90 -11.37 -9.02 -12.08
CA LYS A 90 -12.58 -9.65 -12.65
C LYS A 90 -13.43 -8.66 -13.43
N ASP A 91 -13.60 -7.43 -12.93
CA ASP A 91 -14.36 -6.38 -13.61
C ASP A 91 -13.68 -5.96 -14.93
N GLN A 92 -12.35 -5.86 -14.93
CA GLN A 92 -11.57 -5.57 -16.14
C GLN A 92 -11.69 -6.70 -17.19
N ALA A 93 -11.61 -7.97 -16.76
CA ALA A 93 -11.77 -9.13 -17.64
C ALA A 93 -13.18 -9.29 -18.21
N SER A 94 -14.21 -8.76 -17.52
CA SER A 94 -15.60 -8.78 -17.99
C SER A 94 -15.92 -7.67 -19.01
N LYS A 95 -15.03 -6.68 -19.17
CA LYS A 95 -15.19 -5.54 -20.10
C LYS A 95 -14.41 -5.73 -21.41
N LEU A 96 -13.70 -6.85 -21.55
CA LEU A 96 -13.04 -7.32 -22.77
C LEU A 96 -13.91 -8.39 -23.46
#